data_AF-A0A2J0LNI0-F1
#
_entry.id   AF-A0A2J0LNI0-F1
#
_cell.length_a   1.000
_cell.length_b   1.000
_cell.length_c   1.000
_cell.angle_alpha   90.00
_cell.angle_beta   90.00
_cell.angle_gamma   90.00
#
_symmetry.space_group_name_H-M   'P 1'
#
loop_
_entity.id
_entity.type
_entity.pdbx_description
1 polymer ?
#
loop_
_entity_poly.entity_id
_entity_poly.type
_entity_poly.pdbx_seq_one_letter_code
_entity_poly.pdbx_strand_id
1 'polypeptide(L)'
;MDEINKYAEGLFRAQAEYEALCKRCGACCIAEADPCANLIKQLDGTYLCRDYHNRLGKQKTINGGEFTCVEIRDHVSLGYTIPGCPYFS
;
A
#
# COMPACT_ATOMS: atom_id res chain seq x y z
N MET A 1 -11.43 4.23 30.98
CA MET A 1 -10.28 3.62 30.27
C MET A 1 -10.73 2.57 29.24
N ASP A 2 -11.88 1.92 29.43
CA ASP A 2 -12.44 0.94 28.47
C ASP A 2 -12.91 1.50 27.11
N GLU A 3 -13.48 2.70 27.05
CA GLU A 3 -14.02 3.22 25.78
C GLU A 3 -12.92 3.62 24.77
N ILE A 4 -11.80 4.18 25.27
CA ILE A 4 -10.65 4.54 24.44
C ILE A 4 -10.03 3.28 23.81
N ASN A 5 -9.95 2.19 24.57
CA ASN A 5 -9.41 0.92 24.08
C ASN A 5 -10.31 0.29 23.02
N LYS A 6 -11.63 0.27 23.22
CA LYS A 6 -12.59 -0.24 22.21
C LYS A 6 -12.58 0.58 20.92
N TYR A 7 -12.48 1.90 21.04
CA TYR A 7 -12.38 2.78 19.88
C TYR A 7 -11.07 2.52 19.09
N ALA A 8 -9.94 2.40 19.78
CA ALA A 8 -8.66 2.09 19.15
C ALA A 8 -8.65 0.70 18.47
N GLU A 9 -9.25 -0.32 19.11
CA GLU A 9 -9.43 -1.64 18.52
C GLU A 9 -10.30 -1.60 17.25
N GLY A 10 -11.37 -0.81 17.27
CA GLY A 10 -12.22 -0.59 16.10
C GLY A 10 -11.47 0.02 14.92
N LEU A 11 -10.66 1.05 15.18
CA LEU A 11 -9.81 1.68 14.17
C LEU A 11 -8.75 0.70 13.62
N PHE A 12 -8.13 -0.10 14.48
CA PHE A 12 -7.13 -1.08 14.06
C PHE A 12 -7.74 -2.17 13.16
N ARG A 13 -8.95 -2.65 13.47
CA ARG A 13 -9.66 -3.62 12.63
C ARG A 13 -10.02 -3.02 11.27
N ALA A 14 -10.58 -1.82 11.25
CA ALA A 14 -10.90 -1.12 10.00
C ALA A 14 -9.64 -0.92 9.14
N GLN A 15 -8.51 -0.55 9.75
CA GLN A 15 -7.22 -0.44 9.07
C GLN A 15 -6.83 -1.77 8.41
N ALA A 16 -6.88 -2.87 9.15
CA ALA A 16 -6.53 -4.20 8.65
C ALA A 16 -7.46 -4.65 7.50
N GLU A 17 -8.75 -4.32 7.58
CA GLU A 17 -9.73 -4.60 6.52
C GLU A 17 -9.40 -3.84 5.23
N TYR A 18 -9.07 -2.54 5.32
CA TYR A 18 -8.62 -1.77 4.16
C TYR A 18 -7.32 -2.33 3.57
N GLU A 19 -6.36 -2.71 4.41
CA GLU A 19 -5.10 -3.29 3.96
C GLU A 19 -5.29 -4.64 3.26
N ALA A 20 -6.26 -5.44 3.71
CA ALA A 20 -6.63 -6.71 3.08
C ALA A 20 -7.22 -6.53 1.66
N LEU A 21 -7.67 -5.32 1.30
CA LEU A 21 -8.13 -5.04 -0.07
C LEU A 21 -6.97 -5.10 -1.08
N CYS A 22 -5.71 -4.96 -0.63
CA CYS A 22 -4.53 -4.87 -1.49
C CYS A 22 -4.42 -6.06 -2.44
N LYS A 23 -4.67 -5.79 -3.73
CA LYS A 23 -4.58 -6.80 -4.80
C LYS A 23 -3.16 -7.10 -5.26
N ARG A 24 -2.15 -6.48 -4.64
CA ARG A 24 -0.74 -6.76 -4.97
C ARG A 24 -0.44 -6.55 -6.45
N CYS A 25 -1.11 -5.58 -7.07
CA CYS A 25 -0.98 -5.25 -8.49
C CYS A 25 0.30 -4.45 -8.81
N GLY A 26 1.03 -3.98 -7.80
CA GLY A 26 2.29 -3.23 -7.97
C GLY A 26 2.10 -1.77 -8.39
N ALA A 27 0.88 -1.34 -8.72
CA ALA A 27 0.60 0.00 -9.25
C ALA A 27 1.01 1.13 -8.28
N CYS A 28 0.63 1.06 -7.00
CA CYS A 28 1.05 2.04 -5.98
C CYS A 28 2.54 2.01 -5.66
N CYS A 29 3.25 0.97 -6.09
CA CYS A 29 4.69 0.83 -5.95
C CYS A 29 5.44 1.10 -7.26
N ILE A 30 4.75 1.69 -8.25
CA ILE A 30 5.34 2.16 -9.52
C ILE A 30 5.98 1.00 -10.31
N ALA A 31 5.34 -0.18 -10.30
CA ALA A 31 5.87 -1.42 -10.89
C ALA A 31 6.28 -1.30 -12.37
N GLU A 32 5.57 -0.48 -13.15
CA GLU A 32 5.73 -0.38 -14.61
C GLU A 32 6.75 0.69 -15.06
N ALA A 33 7.33 1.46 -14.13
CA ALA A 33 8.34 2.48 -14.44
C ALA A 33 9.60 2.30 -13.59
N ASP A 34 9.73 3.05 -12.49
CA ASP A 34 10.84 2.95 -11.55
C ASP A 34 10.32 2.42 -10.21
N PRO A 35 10.27 1.08 -10.03
CA PRO A 35 9.58 0.48 -8.91
C PRO A 35 10.27 0.78 -7.58
N CYS A 36 9.49 0.72 -6.51
CA CYS A 36 10.01 0.72 -5.14
C CYS A 36 11.08 -0.36 -4.97
N ALA A 37 12.19 -0.03 -4.31
CA ALA A 37 13.30 -0.95 -4.05
C ALA A 37 12.91 -2.17 -3.19
N ASN A 38 11.76 -2.10 -2.51
CA ASN A 38 11.21 -3.19 -1.71
C ASN A 38 10.18 -4.05 -2.47
N LEU A 39 9.87 -3.70 -3.72
CA LEU A 39 8.91 -4.42 -4.56
C LEU A 39 9.54 -5.66 -5.20
N ILE A 40 8.89 -6.80 -5.04
CA ILE A 40 9.30 -8.08 -5.61
C ILE A 40 8.19 -8.59 -6.52
N LYS A 41 8.49 -8.81 -7.80
CA LYS A 41 7.60 -9.50 -8.74
C LYS A 41 7.58 -10.99 -8.46
N GLN A 42 6.40 -11.57 -8.31
CA GLN A 42 6.17 -12.99 -8.08
C GLN A 42 6.01 -13.73 -9.43
N LEU A 43 6.11 -15.06 -9.39
CA LEU A 43 5.99 -15.92 -10.58
C LEU A 43 4.60 -15.89 -11.20
N ASP A 44 3.56 -15.67 -10.39
CA ASP A 44 2.16 -15.57 -10.82
C ASP A 44 1.79 -14.20 -11.42
N GLY A 45 2.76 -13.30 -11.54
CA GLY A 45 2.57 -11.94 -12.05
C GLY A 45 2.11 -10.92 -11.00
N THR A 46 1.88 -11.32 -9.75
CA THR A 46 1.60 -10.41 -8.63
C THR A 46 2.87 -9.79 -8.07
N TYR A 47 2.71 -8.80 -7.19
CA TYR A 47 3.82 -8.09 -6.55
C TYR A 47 3.73 -8.16 -5.02
N LEU A 48 4.87 -8.32 -4.36
CA LEU A 48 4.98 -8.35 -2.90
C LEU A 48 5.91 -7.23 -2.45
N CYS A 49 5.57 -6.55 -1.35
CA CYS A 49 6.54 -5.72 -0.64
C CYS A 49 7.28 -6.59 0.38
N ARG A 50 8.61 -6.67 0.28
CA ARG A 50 9.43 -7.43 1.24
C ARG A 50 9.45 -6.83 2.65
N ASP A 51 9.13 -5.55 2.76
CA ASP A 51 9.08 -4.81 4.02
C ASP A 51 7.70 -4.15 4.21
N TYR A 52 6.65 -4.97 4.09
CA TYR A 52 5.28 -4.46 4.16
C TYR A 52 5.01 -3.75 5.50
N HIS A 53 5.52 -4.27 6.61
CA HIS A 53 5.24 -3.72 7.94
C HIS A 53 5.85 -2.32 8.16
N ASN A 54 6.97 -1.99 7.53
CA ASN A 54 7.60 -0.67 7.63
C ASN A 54 7.47 0.16 6.34
N ARG A 55 6.50 -0.18 5.48
CA ARG A 55 6.34 0.48 4.18
C ARG A 55 5.92 1.94 4.27
N LEU A 56 5.19 2.33 5.32
CA LEU A 56 4.56 3.65 5.40
C LEU A 56 5.61 4.76 5.54
N GLY A 57 5.40 5.87 4.84
CA GLY A 57 6.30 7.01 4.79
C GLY A 57 7.21 7.00 3.55
N LYS A 58 8.36 7.66 3.66
CA LYS A 58 9.29 7.83 2.53
C LYS A 58 9.92 6.51 2.12
N GLN A 59 9.79 6.18 0.85
CA GLN A 59 10.37 5.00 0.21
C GLN A 59 11.24 5.43 -0.97
N LYS A 60 12.17 4.55 -1.36
CA LYS A 60 13.12 4.77 -2.45
C LYS A 60 12.86 3.81 -3.60
N THR A 61 12.98 4.28 -4.83
CA THR A 61 12.91 3.45 -6.03
C THR A 61 14.27 2.84 -6.36
N ILE A 62 14.32 1.92 -7.34
CA ILE A 62 15.57 1.27 -7.75
C ILE A 62 16.57 2.30 -8.32
N ASN A 63 16.12 3.26 -9.13
CA ASN A 63 16.99 4.30 -9.68
C ASN A 63 17.25 5.48 -8.72
N GLY A 64 16.72 5.39 -7.49
CA GLY A 64 17.02 6.31 -6.41
C GLY A 64 16.09 7.51 -6.28
N GLY A 65 14.96 7.53 -6.99
CA GLY A 65 13.85 8.44 -6.73
C GLY A 65 13.19 8.18 -5.38
N GLU A 66 12.44 9.17 -4.88
CA GLU A 66 11.72 9.09 -3.61
C GLU A 66 10.21 9.25 -3.84
N PHE A 67 9.42 8.50 -3.08
CA PHE A 67 7.96 8.66 -3.03
C PHE A 67 7.44 8.31 -1.63
N THR A 68 6.21 8.69 -1.33
CA THR A 68 5.58 8.37 -0.05
C THR A 68 4.62 7.20 -0.23
N CYS A 69 4.86 6.12 0.49
CA CYS A 69 3.91 5.03 0.62
C CYS A 69 2.94 5.35 1.76
N VAL A 70 1.65 5.18 1.49
CA VAL A 70 0.54 5.48 2.40
C VAL A 70 -0.30 4.24 2.63
N GLU A 71 -1.28 4.36 3.52
CA GLU A 71 -2.22 3.28 3.79
C GLU A 71 -3.18 3.08 2.62
N ILE A 72 -3.70 1.87 2.46
CA ILE A 72 -4.61 1.56 1.35
C ILE A 72 -5.89 2.42 1.41
N ARG A 73 -6.39 2.71 2.61
CA ARG A 73 -7.53 3.63 2.78
C ARG A 73 -7.27 5.01 2.20
N ASP A 74 -6.03 5.50 2.26
CA ASP A 74 -5.66 6.82 1.76
C ASP A 74 -5.68 6.81 0.24
N HIS A 75 -5.19 5.73 -0.38
CA HIS A 75 -5.36 5.54 -1.82
C HIS A 75 -6.85 5.59 -2.20
N VAL A 76 -7.70 4.77 -1.56
CA VAL A 76 -9.13 4.67 -1.88
C VAL A 76 -9.86 6.02 -1.67
N SER A 77 -9.56 6.72 -0.58
CA SER A 77 -10.25 7.98 -0.21
C SER A 77 -9.80 9.20 -1.02
N LEU A 78 -8.54 9.27 -1.42
CA LEU A 78 -8.00 10.41 -2.17
C LEU A 78 -8.40 10.39 -3.66
N GLY A 79 -9.01 9.30 -4.14
CA GLY A 79 -9.49 9.19 -5.52
C GLY A 79 -8.38 9.26 -6.57
N TYR A 80 -7.11 9.08 -6.17
CA TYR A 80 -5.99 9.05 -7.09
C TYR A 80 -6.11 7.83 -7.99
N THR A 81 -6.44 8.07 -9.26
CA THR A 81 -6.42 7.05 -10.30
C THR A 81 -4.98 6.66 -10.59
N ILE A 82 -4.53 5.58 -9.96
CA ILE A 82 -3.27 4.94 -10.32
C ILE A 82 -3.58 4.03 -11.51
N PRO A 83 -3.05 4.29 -12.73
CA PRO A 83 -3.31 3.45 -13.89
C PRO A 83 -2.96 1.99 -13.59
N GLY A 84 -3.89 1.08 -13.88
CA GLY A 84 -3.74 -0.36 -13.60
C GLY A 84 -4.02 -0.78 -12.15
N CYS A 85 -4.44 0.14 -11.26
CA CYS A 85 -4.88 -0.21 -9.92
C CYS A 85 -6.39 -0.57 -9.91
N PRO A 86 -6.78 -1.76 -9.40
CA PRO A 86 -8.16 -2.24 -9.44
C PRO A 86 -9.13 -1.48 -8.53
N TYR A 87 -8.63 -0.54 -7.72
CA TYR A 87 -9.50 0.31 -6.88
C TYR A 87 -10.15 1.45 -7.66
N PHE A 88 -9.67 1.75 -8.86
CA PHE A 88 -10.10 2.90 -9.65
C PHE A 88 -10.46 2.52 -11.10
N SER A 89 -10.70 1.23 -11.35
CA SER A 89 -11.14 0.65 -12.63
C SER A 89 -12.63 0.34 -12.63
#